data_AF-A0A7X7U400-F1
#
_entry.id   AF-A0A7X7U400-F1
#
_cell.length_a   1.000
_cell.length_b   1.000
_cell.length_c   1.000
_cell.angle_alpha   90.00
_cell.angle_beta   90.00
_cell.angle_gamma   90.00
#
_symmetry.space_group_name_H-M   'P 1'
#
loop_
_entity.id
_entity.type
_entity.pdbx_description
1 polymer ?
#
loop_
_entity_poly.entity_id
_entity_poly.type
_entity_poly.pdbx_seq_one_letter_code
_entity_poly.pdbx_strand_id
1 'polypeptide(L)' 'NDSVGGLFLDWSVRKVGLKELWTLKWYDEFDRAGKWTKAGGVQPEDWPQWMRGFKDY' A
#
# COMPACT_ATOMS: atom_id res chain seq x y z
N ASN A 1 30.70 3.96 -22.00
CA ASN A 1 29.56 4.92 -22.12
C ASN A 1 28.85 4.81 -20.78
N ASP A 2 29.42 5.45 -19.77
CA ASP A 2 29.16 5.08 -18.37
C ASP A 2 28.35 6.19 -17.71
N SER A 3 27.03 6.05 -17.77
CA SER A 3 26.10 6.84 -16.98
C SER A 3 25.89 6.20 -15.61
N VAL A 4 25.82 7.02 -14.56
CA VAL A 4 25.28 6.65 -13.25
C VAL A 4 24.21 7.67 -12.87
N GLY A 5 22.97 7.21 -12.74
CA GLY A 5 21.82 7.96 -12.22
C GLY A 5 21.53 7.60 -10.77
N GLY A 6 20.71 8.28 -9.98
CA GLY A 6 19.79 9.40 -10.17
C GLY A 6 19.05 9.59 -8.83
N LEU A 7 18.21 10.63 -8.71
CA LEU A 7 17.32 10.76 -7.55
C LEU A 7 16.03 11.44 -7.98
N PHE A 8 14.89 10.78 -7.81
CA PHE A 8 13.59 11.41 -7.98
C PHE A 8 12.74 11.15 -6.74
N LEU A 9 12.50 12.24 -6.02
CA LEU A 9 11.62 12.37 -4.88
C LEU A 9 10.45 13.22 -5.36
N ASP A 10 9.53 12.61 -6.10
CA ASP A 10 8.66 13.28 -7.06
C ASP A 10 7.53 14.13 -6.46
N TRP A 11 7.42 14.20 -5.12
CA TRP A 11 6.44 14.98 -4.35
C TRP A 11 5.02 14.93 -4.94
N SER A 12 4.70 13.85 -5.65
CA SER A 12 3.50 13.77 -6.43
C SER A 12 2.34 13.47 -5.49
N VAL A 13 1.27 14.24 -5.65
CA VAL A 13 0.04 14.01 -4.90
C VAL A 13 -0.90 13.21 -5.78
N ARG A 14 -1.23 11.99 -5.35
CA ARG A 14 -2.27 11.17 -5.97
C ARG A 14 -3.32 10.78 -4.95
N LYS A 15 -4.54 10.52 -5.43
CA LYS A 15 -5.56 9.87 -4.60
C LYS A 15 -5.10 8.44 -4.31
N VAL A 16 -5.07 8.08 -3.05
CA VAL A 16 -4.78 6.73 -2.54
C VAL A 16 -6.01 6.23 -1.80
N GLY A 17 -6.37 4.97 -2.04
CA GLY A 17 -7.41 4.32 -1.24
C GLY A 17 -6.93 4.12 0.18
N LEU A 18 -7.84 4.20 1.16
CA LEU A 18 -7.47 4.00 2.56
C LEU A 18 -6.80 2.63 2.78
N LYS A 19 -7.40 1.56 2.24
CA LYS A 19 -6.86 0.19 2.33
C LYS A 19 -5.60 -0.03 1.47
N GLU A 20 -5.38 0.81 0.45
CA GLU A 20 -4.19 0.77 -0.40
C GLU A 20 -2.92 1.09 0.40
N LEU A 21 -3.03 1.82 1.51
CA LEU A 21 -1.88 2.18 2.35
C LEU A 21 -1.13 0.94 2.88
N TRP A 22 -1.81 -0.19 3.10
CA TRP A 22 -1.18 -1.43 3.54
C TRP A 22 -0.43 -2.18 2.43
N THR A 23 -0.63 -1.81 1.17
CA THR A 23 0.04 -2.44 0.02
C THR A 23 1.24 -1.63 -0.48
N LEU A 24 1.46 -0.41 0.04
CA LEU A 24 2.58 0.45 -0.33
C LEU A 24 3.86 0.05 0.41
N LYS A 25 5.02 0.18 -0.26
CA LYS A 25 6.33 -0.05 0.36
C LYS A 25 6.79 1.23 1.05
N TRP A 26 6.58 1.31 2.36
CA TRP A 26 6.95 2.49 3.17
C TRP A 26 8.42 2.51 3.58
N TYR A 27 8.97 1.33 3.86
CA TYR A 27 10.38 1.11 4.16
C TYR A 27 10.83 -0.22 3.56
N ASP A 28 12.13 -0.51 3.61
CA ASP A 28 12.70 -1.58 2.80
C ASP A 28 12.11 -2.97 3.11
N GLU A 29 11.94 -3.26 4.39
CA GLU A 29 11.41 -4.53 4.90
C GLU A 29 9.89 -4.51 5.15
N PHE A 30 9.16 -3.48 4.70
CA PHE A 30 7.72 -3.41 4.93
C PHE A 30 7.00 -4.55 4.19
N ASP A 31 6.35 -5.43 4.96
CA ASP A 31 5.62 -6.57 4.43
C ASP A 31 4.29 -6.14 3.77
N ARG A 32 4.32 -6.11 2.43
CA ARG A 32 3.14 -5.81 1.60
C ARG A 32 2.14 -6.97 1.52
N ALA A 33 2.45 -8.13 2.09
CA ALA A 33 1.56 -9.29 2.22
C ALA A 33 1.09 -9.50 3.68
N GLY A 34 1.22 -8.47 4.52
CA GLY A 34 0.85 -8.55 5.93
C GLY A 34 -0.65 -8.80 6.14
N LYS A 35 -1.02 -9.12 7.39
CA LYS A 35 -2.37 -9.56 7.82
C LYS A 35 -3.56 -8.68 7.40
N TRP A 36 -3.34 -7.40 7.10
CA TRP A 36 -4.37 -6.44 6.68
C TRP A 36 -4.40 -6.22 5.16
N THR A 37 -3.92 -7.21 4.41
CA THR A 37 -3.92 -7.22 2.94
C THR A 37 -4.63 -8.47 2.44
N LYS A 38 -5.12 -8.45 1.20
CA LYS A 38 -5.70 -9.65 0.59
C LYS A 38 -4.71 -10.81 0.53
N ALA A 39 -3.43 -10.52 0.30
CA ALA A 39 -2.36 -11.51 0.32
C ALA A 39 -2.15 -12.13 1.71
N GLY A 40 -2.39 -11.36 2.77
CA GLY A 40 -2.43 -11.85 4.16
C GLY A 40 -3.74 -12.52 4.56
N GLY A 41 -4.68 -12.69 3.62
CA GLY A 41 -5.95 -13.40 3.84
C GLY A 41 -7.04 -12.58 4.53
N VAL A 42 -6.90 -11.25 4.61
CA VAL A 42 -7.95 -10.39 5.20
C VAL A 42 -9.24 -10.50 4.37
N GLN A 43 -10.34 -10.74 5.05
CA GLN A 43 -11.67 -10.74 4.45
C GLN A 43 -12.35 -9.37 4.67
N PRO A 44 -13.33 -9.00 3.83
CA PRO A 44 -14.10 -7.77 4.01
C PRO A 44 -14.72 -7.64 5.41
N GLU A 45 -15.11 -8.75 6.03
CA GLU A 45 -15.74 -8.82 7.34
C GLU A 45 -14.77 -8.55 8.50
N ASP A 46 -13.48 -8.84 8.30
CA ASP A 46 -12.43 -8.61 9.31
C ASP A 46 -12.18 -7.12 9.54
N TRP A 47 -12.55 -6.28 8.57
CA TRP A 47 -12.46 -4.84 8.72
C TRP A 47 -13.52 -4.32 9.71
N PRO A 48 -13.18 -3.30 10.53
CA PRO A 48 -14.14 -2.53 11.30
C PRO A 48 -15.30 -2.06 10.41
N GLN A 49 -16.51 -1.98 10.96
CA GLN A 49 -17.73 -1.64 10.20
C GLN A 49 -17.57 -0.39 9.33
N TRP A 50 -16.88 0.64 9.83
CA TRP A 50 -16.62 1.88 9.11
C TRP A 50 -15.66 1.73 7.92
N MET A 51 -14.82 0.69 7.89
CA MET A 51 -13.87 0.43 6.81
C MET A 51 -14.41 -0.48 5.70
N ARG A 52 -15.52 -1.20 5.94
CA ARG A 52 -16.05 -2.18 4.98
C ARG A 52 -16.53 -1.55 3.67
N GLY A 53 -16.95 -0.28 3.69
CA GLY A 53 -17.38 0.44 2.49
C GLY A 53 -16.24 0.90 1.57
N PHE A 54 -14.98 0.83 2.00
CA PHE A 54 -13.85 1.19 1.14
C PHE A 54 -13.41 0.01 0.28
N LYS A 55 -13.02 0.32 -0.96
CA LYS A 55 -12.46 -0.64 -1.92
C LYS A 55 -11.32 -1.44 -1.28
N ASP A 56 -11.37 -2.76 -1.41
CA ASP A 56 -10.29 -3.64 -1.02
C ASP A 56 -9.18 -3.62 -2.08
N TYR A 57 -7.93 -3.57 -1.61
CA TYR A 57 -6.73 -3.56 -2.44
C TYR A 57 -6.00 -4.90 -2.31
#